data_AF-A0A1I2RZV3-F1
#
_entry.id   AF-A0A1I2RZV3-F1
#
_cell.length_a   1.000
_cell.length_b   1.000
_cell.length_c   1.000
_cell.angle_alpha   90.00
_cell.angle_beta   90.00
_cell.angle_gamma   90.00
#
_symmetry.space_group_name_H-M   'P 1'
#
loop_
_entity.id
_entity.type
_entity.pdbx_description
1 polymer ?
#
loop_
_entity_poly.entity_id
_entity_poly.type
_entity_poly.pdbx_seq_one_letter_code
_entity_poly.pdbx_strand_id
1 'polypeptide(L)' 'MEIKRDKYLDDLKNRMHNGMIKVITGIRRCGKSYLVFTLFKNYLLENGVPKKHIIEIALDERKNKEYRHF' A
#
# COMPACT_ATOMS: atom_id res chain seq x y z
N MET A 1 10.82 16.41 2.27
CA MET A 1 9.48 16.90 2.65
C MET A 1 8.51 15.75 2.47
N GLU A 2 7.95 15.22 3.55
CA GLU A 2 6.97 14.14 3.49
C GLU A 2 5.61 14.71 3.08
N ILE A 3 4.99 14.16 2.04
CA ILE A 3 3.67 14.60 1.59
C ILE A 3 2.63 13.86 2.43
N LYS A 4 2.08 14.55 3.44
CA LYS A 4 1.05 14.01 4.30
C LYS A 4 -0.22 13.67 3.51
N ARG A 5 -0.80 12.50 3.78
CA ARG A 5 -2.05 11.99 3.20
C ARG A 5 -2.99 11.48 4.28
N ASP A 6 -3.04 12.22 5.38
CA ASP A 6 -3.60 11.78 6.66
C ASP A 6 -4.99 11.16 6.50
N LYS A 7 -5.91 11.84 5.80
CA LYS A 7 -7.25 11.30 5.49
C LYS A 7 -7.22 9.88 4.90
N TYR A 8 -6.49 9.68 3.80
CA TYR A 8 -6.46 8.38 3.10
C TYR A 8 -5.70 7.31 3.87
N LEU A 9 -4.70 7.73 4.64
CA LEU A 9 -3.95 6.84 5.51
C LEU A 9 -4.85 6.37 6.66
N ASP A 10 -5.62 7.26 7.28
CA ASP A 10 -6.55 6.95 8.35
C ASP A 10 -7.71 6.05 7.86
N ASP A 11 -8.21 6.26 6.64
CA ASP A 11 -9.18 5.36 6.02
C ASP A 11 -8.64 3.92 5.91
N LEU A 12 -7.35 3.74 5.60
CA LEU A 12 -6.70 2.44 5.55
C LEU A 12 -6.54 1.83 6.95
N LYS A 13 -6.05 2.61 7.92
CA LYS A 13 -5.89 2.17 9.32
C LYS A 13 -7.20 1.68 9.91
N ASN A 14 -8.28 2.44 9.74
CA ASN A 14 -9.58 2.12 10.31
C ASN A 14 -10.20 0.84 9.73
N ARG A 15 -9.79 0.44 8.52
CA ARG A 15 -10.41 -0.68 7.80
C ARG A 15 -9.51 -1.92 7.70
N MET A 16 -8.25 -1.86 8.13
CA MET A 16 -7.25 -2.92 7.85
C MET A 16 -7.52 -4.26 8.55
N HIS A 17 -8.20 -4.28 9.69
CA HIS A 17 -8.43 -5.50 10.49
C HIS A 17 -9.81 -6.15 10.29
N ASN A 18 -10.56 -5.74 9.26
CA ASN A 18 -11.93 -6.22 9.05
C ASN A 18 -12.03 -7.43 8.10
N GLY A 19 -10.91 -8.05 7.71
CA GLY A 19 -10.87 -9.22 6.82
C GLY A 19 -11.19 -8.95 5.34
N MET A 20 -11.51 -7.70 4.95
CA MET A 20 -11.86 -7.38 3.56
C MET A 20 -10.67 -6.80 2.79
N ILE A 21 -10.57 -7.18 1.51
CA ILE A 21 -9.61 -6.61 0.54
C ILE A 21 -9.87 -5.11 0.36
N LYS A 22 -8.80 -4.30 0.28
CA LYS A 22 -8.87 -2.86 0.01
C LYS A 22 -8.43 -2.57 -1.42
N VAL A 23 -9.30 -1.93 -2.19
CA VAL A 23 -8.99 -1.48 -3.55
C VAL A 23 -8.78 0.03 -3.53
N ILE A 24 -7.58 0.48 -3.87
CA ILE A 24 -7.24 1.91 -3.93
C ILE A 24 -7.32 2.36 -5.40
N THR A 25 -8.31 3.19 -5.73
CA THR A 25 -8.53 3.71 -7.09
C THR A 25 -8.18 5.19 -7.21
N GLY A 26 -8.13 5.71 -8.45
CA GLY A 26 -7.87 7.12 -8.73
C GLY A 26 -7.06 7.34 -10.00
N ILE A 27 -7.01 8.57 -10.49
CA ILE A 27 -6.33 8.94 -11.75
C ILE A 27 -4.82 8.63 -11.75
N ARG A 28 -4.24 8.48 -12.94
CA ARG A 28 -2.77 8.28 -13.10
C ARG A 28 -2.01 9.43 -12.45
N ARG A 29 -0.89 9.11 -11.76
CA ARG A 29 -0.02 10.05 -11.01
C ARG A 29 -0.64 10.73 -9.78
N CYS A 30 -1.80 10.30 -9.28
CA CYS A 30 -2.32 10.83 -8.01
C CYS A 30 -1.65 10.28 -6.74
N GLY A 31 -0.53 9.55 -6.83
CA GLY A 31 0.25 9.09 -5.67
C GLY A 31 -0.28 7.89 -4.89
N LYS A 32 -1.09 7.02 -5.51
CA LYS A 32 -1.58 5.77 -4.86
C LYS A 32 -0.45 4.85 -4.41
N SER A 33 0.56 4.64 -5.27
CA SER A 33 1.72 3.81 -4.94
C SER A 33 2.47 4.35 -3.73
N TYR A 34 2.60 5.68 -3.61
CA TYR A 34 3.21 6.32 -2.45
C TYR A 34 2.38 6.13 -1.17
N LEU A 35 1.06 6.24 -1.26
CA LEU A 35 0.17 5.97 -0.11
C LEU A 35 0.35 4.55 0.43
N VAL A 36 0.39 3.54 -0.45
CA VAL A 36 0.42 2.12 -0.04
C VAL A 36 1.84 1.66 0.29
N PHE A 37 2.79 1.83 -0.65
CA PHE A 37 4.14 1.28 -0.54
C PHE A 37 5.09 2.13 0.30
N THR A 38 4.69 3.34 0.69
CA THR A 38 5.49 4.19 1.58
C THR A 38 4.75 4.49 2.87
N LEU A 39 3.67 5.27 2.81
CA LEU A 39 3.03 5.76 4.04
C LEU A 39 2.40 4.63 4.86
N PHE A 40 1.59 3.77 4.22
CA PHE A 40 0.92 2.68 4.92
C PHE A 40 1.93 1.60 5.36
N LYS A 41 2.90 1.26 4.52
CA LYS A 41 4.00 0.37 4.89
C LYS A 41 4.76 0.86 6.12
N ASN A 42 5.15 2.13 6.16
CA ASN A 42 5.87 2.72 7.29
C ASN A 42 5.02 2.64 8.56
N TYR A 43 3.74 2.99 8.47
CA TYR A 43 2.81 2.83 9.57
C TYR A 43 2.78 1.37 10.09
N LEU A 44 2.71 0.36 9.21
CA LEU A 44 2.74 -1.04 9.65
C LEU A 44 4.03 -1.40 10.39
N LEU A 45 5.17 -0.96 9.87
CA LEU A 45 6.48 -1.20 10.50
C LEU A 45 6.60 -0.52 11.86
N GLU A 46 6.17 0.73 11.97
CA GLU A 46 6.15 1.50 13.22
C GLU A 46 5.22 0.88 14.28
N ASN A 47 4.15 0.21 13.84
CA ASN A 47 3.22 -0.52 14.72
C ASN A 47 3.63 -1.98 14.97
N GLY A 48 4.90 -2.33 14.69
CA GLY A 48 5.47 -3.62 15.07
C GLY A 48 5.16 -4.77 14.11
N VAL A 49 4.58 -4.52 12.94
CA VAL A 49 4.42 -5.57 11.92
C VAL A 49 5.80 -5.95 11.39
N PRO A 50 6.25 -7.21 11.51
CA PRO A 50 7.55 -7.61 11.01
C PRO A 50 7.63 -7.42 9.50
N LYS A 51 8.74 -6.88 8.99
CA LYS A 51 8.97 -6.68 7.55
C LYS A 51 8.72 -7.95 6.72
N LYS A 52 9.05 -9.12 7.26
CA LYS A 52 8.80 -10.44 6.64
C LYS A 52 7.32 -10.78 6.43
N HIS A 53 6.40 -10.11 7.11
CA HIS A 53 4.95 -10.27 6.96
C HIS A 53 4.34 -9.23 6.00
N ILE A 54 5.15 -8.32 5.44
CA ILE A 54 4.71 -7.31 4.48
C ILE A 54 5.21 -7.72 3.09
N ILE A 55 4.29 -8.17 2.24
CA ILE A 55 4.60 -8.59 0.87
C ILE A 55 4.21 -7.46 -0.09
N GLU A 56 5.18 -6.99 -0.86
CA GLU A 56 5.00 -5.92 -1.84
C GLU A 56 5.27 -6.43 -3.25
N ILE A 57 4.31 -6.21 -4.15
CA ILE A 57 4.44 -6.59 -5.56
C ILE A 57 4.04 -5.39 -6.41
N ALA A 58 5.03 -4.82 -7.11
CA ALA A 58 4.80 -3.81 -8.12
C ALA A 58 4.53 -4.50 -9.47
N LEU A 59 3.27 -4.79 -9.75
CA LEU A 59 2.87 -5.59 -10.93
C LEU A 59 3.30 -4.95 -12.25
N ASP A 60 3.58 -3.65 -12.30
CA ASP A 60 4.05 -2.93 -13.48
C ASP A 60 5.56 -3.05 -13.74
N GLU A 61 6.34 -3.58 -12.79
CA GLU A 61 7.78 -3.83 -12.97
C GLU A 61 8.04 -5.10 -13.81
N ARG A 62 9.08 -5.07 -14.66
CA ARG A 62 9.41 -6.18 -15.57
C ARG A 62 9.72 -7.49 -14.85
N LYS A 63 10.38 -7.42 -13.69
CA LYS A 63 10.70 -8.61 -12.87
C LYS A 63 9.45 -9.34 -12.37
N ASN A 64 8.30 -8.66 -12.30
CA ASN A 64 7.04 -9.22 -11.83
C ASN A 64 6.13 -9.65 -13.00
N LYS A 65 6.68 -9.84 -14.21
CA LYS A 65 5.92 -10.18 -15.41
C LYS A 65 5.13 -11.49 -15.25
N GLU A 66 5.69 -12.47 -14.54
CA GLU A 66 5.05 -13.77 -14.28
C GLU A 66 3.71 -13.64 -13.54
N TYR A 67 3.55 -12.64 -12.66
CA TYR A 67 2.33 -12.43 -11.88
C TYR A 67 1.23 -11.67 -12.64
N ARG A 68 1.45 -11.33 -13.92
CA ARG A 68 0.46 -10.57 -14.72
C ARG A 68 -0.49 -11.47 -15.51
N HIS A 69 -0.18 -12.76 -15.62
CA HIS A 69 -0.93 -13.71 -16.42
C HIS A 69 -1.76 -14.58 -15.47
N PHE A 70 -3.07 -14.33 -15.46
CA PHE A 70 -4.07 -15.18 -14.82
C PHE A 70 -4.71 -16.09 -15.87
#